data_AF-A0A534TVY6-F1
#
_entry.id   AF-A0A534TVY6-F1
#
_cell.length_a   1.000
_cell.length_b   1.000
_cell.length_c   1.000
_cell.angle_alpha   90.00
_cell.angle_beta   90.00
_cell.angle_gamma   90.00
#
_symmetry.space_group_name_H-M   'P 1'
#
loop_
_entity.id
_entity.type
_entity.pdbx_description
1 polymer ?
#
loop_
_entity_poly.entity_id
_entity_poly.type
_entity_poly.pdbx_seq_one_letter_code
_entity_poly.pdbx_strand_id
1 'polypeptide(L)'
;MVRAEAYAREQGLERAYGSYEELLEDPDVQAVYVSLPNSFHVEWSIRALEAGKHVLCEKPFTRHPEEAEQAFAVAERQERLLMEAFMWRHNPQVSRLQELIADGVIGELKFIQAAFSFTADDPRDIRLLTETDGGSLMDVGCYCVNG
;
A
#
# COMPACT_ATOMS: atom_id res chain seq x y z
N MET A 1 -10.06 -13.79 -15.65
CA MET A 1 -9.51 -15.16 -15.61
C MET A 1 -8.14 -15.32 -16.28
N VAL A 2 -7.99 -15.16 -17.62
CA VAL A 2 -6.74 -15.53 -18.35
C VAL A 2 -5.44 -14.94 -17.77
N ARG A 3 -5.44 -13.66 -17.34
CA ARG A 3 -4.25 -13.03 -16.74
C ARG A 3 -3.92 -13.59 -15.35
N ALA A 4 -4.94 -13.78 -14.50
CA ALA A 4 -4.76 -14.30 -13.14
C ALA A 4 -4.29 -15.76 -13.16
N GLU A 5 -4.86 -16.59 -14.04
CA GLU A 5 -4.42 -17.99 -14.22
C GLU A 5 -2.99 -18.07 -14.77
N ALA A 6 -2.62 -17.20 -15.71
CA ALA A 6 -1.27 -17.14 -16.24
C ALA A 6 -0.26 -16.80 -15.15
N TYR A 7 -0.54 -15.78 -14.34
CA TYR A 7 0.29 -15.38 -13.21
C TYR A 7 0.39 -16.49 -12.15
N ALA A 8 -0.74 -17.11 -11.79
CA ALA A 8 -0.75 -18.21 -10.82
C ALA A 8 0.11 -19.38 -11.28
N ARG A 9 0.04 -19.78 -12.56
CA ARG A 9 0.91 -20.83 -13.11
C ARG A 9 2.38 -20.46 -13.07
N GLU A 10 2.72 -19.21 -13.39
CA GLU A 10 4.11 -18.72 -13.38
C GLU A 10 4.69 -18.72 -11.96
N GLN A 11 3.89 -18.31 -10.97
CA GLN A 11 4.32 -18.19 -9.58
C GLN A 11 4.11 -19.48 -8.75
N GLY A 12 3.52 -20.53 -9.34
CA GLY A 12 3.20 -21.77 -8.63
C GLY A 12 2.09 -21.63 -7.58
N LEU A 13 1.15 -20.70 -7.78
CA LEU A 13 0.00 -20.50 -6.91
C LEU A 13 -1.12 -21.48 -7.25
N GLU A 14 -1.72 -22.08 -6.23
CA GLU A 14 -2.78 -23.10 -6.39
C GLU A 14 -4.11 -22.53 -6.87
N ARG A 15 -4.39 -21.26 -6.54
CA ARG A 15 -5.69 -20.60 -6.80
C ARG A 15 -5.51 -19.35 -7.65
N ALA A 16 -6.47 -19.13 -8.54
CA ALA A 16 -6.64 -17.90 -9.29
C ALA A 16 -8.15 -17.64 -9.44
N TYR A 17 -8.54 -16.37 -9.41
CA TYR A 17 -9.95 -15.98 -9.48
C TYR A 17 -10.24 -15.21 -10.77
N GLY A 18 -11.49 -15.31 -11.24
CA GLY A 18 -11.98 -14.64 -12.44
C GLY A 18 -12.24 -13.15 -12.21
N SER A 19 -12.63 -12.80 -10.98
CA SER A 19 -12.93 -11.45 -10.49
C SER A 19 -12.38 -11.24 -9.07
N TYR A 20 -12.42 -9.99 -8.60
CA TYR A 20 -12.05 -9.68 -7.22
C TYR A 20 -13.13 -10.13 -6.25
N GLU A 21 -14.41 -10.07 -6.64
CA GLU A 21 -15.54 -10.55 -5.84
C GLU A 21 -15.41 -12.04 -5.52
N GLU A 22 -15.07 -12.87 -6.51
CA GLU A 22 -14.83 -14.31 -6.29
C GLU A 22 -13.69 -14.56 -5.28
N LEU A 23 -12.63 -13.74 -5.31
CA LEU A 23 -11.52 -13.82 -4.35
C LEU A 23 -12.00 -13.45 -2.94
N LEU A 24 -12.82 -12.41 -2.81
CA LEU A 24 -13.34 -11.95 -1.52
C LEU A 24 -14.37 -12.92 -0.91
N GLU A 25 -15.09 -13.66 -1.75
CA GLU A 25 -16.04 -14.70 -1.31
C GLU A 25 -15.36 -15.98 -0.81
N ASP A 26 -14.09 -16.22 -1.15
CA ASP A 26 -13.37 -17.43 -0.73
C ASP A 26 -13.15 -17.42 0.80
N PRO A 27 -13.73 -18.38 1.56
CA PRO A 27 -13.63 -18.40 3.01
C PRO A 27 -12.22 -18.71 3.54
N ASP A 28 -11.34 -19.30 2.72
CA ASP A 28 -9.97 -19.62 3.12
C ASP A 28 -9.02 -18.42 2.98
N VAL A 29 -9.42 -17.39 2.22
CA VAL A 29 -8.64 -16.14 2.13
C VAL A 29 -8.85 -15.35 3.42
N GLN A 30 -7.79 -15.14 4.19
CA GLN A 30 -7.83 -14.41 5.46
C GLN A 30 -7.42 -12.94 5.31
N ALA A 31 -6.57 -12.64 4.35
CA ALA A 31 -6.03 -11.32 4.11
C ALA A 31 -5.85 -11.08 2.61
N VAL A 32 -5.91 -9.83 2.17
CA VAL A 32 -5.65 -9.42 0.79
C VAL A 32 -4.57 -8.34 0.73
N TYR A 33 -3.77 -8.42 -0.33
CA TYR A 33 -2.82 -7.39 -0.70
C TYR A 33 -3.38 -6.59 -1.88
N VAL A 34 -3.69 -5.31 -1.66
CA VAL A 34 -4.30 -4.44 -2.67
C VAL A 34 -3.20 -3.62 -3.35
N SER A 35 -2.75 -4.08 -4.52
CA SER A 35 -1.74 -3.42 -5.36
C SER A 35 -2.34 -2.93 -6.68
N LEU A 36 -3.47 -2.22 -6.57
CA LEU A 36 -4.21 -1.66 -7.71
C LEU A 36 -3.68 -0.25 -8.04
N PRO A 37 -4.16 0.42 -9.11
CA PRO A 37 -3.91 1.84 -9.25
C PRO A 37 -4.44 2.63 -8.04
N ASN A 38 -3.81 3.75 -7.69
CA ASN A 38 -4.10 4.49 -6.44
C ASN A 38 -5.59 4.80 -6.25
N SER A 39 -6.29 5.15 -7.34
CA SER A 39 -7.73 5.48 -7.33
C SER A 39 -8.65 4.32 -6.91
N PHE A 40 -8.15 3.09 -6.86
CA PHE A 40 -8.89 1.88 -6.48
C PHE A 40 -8.58 1.41 -5.05
N HIS A 41 -7.57 1.98 -4.38
CA HIS A 41 -7.11 1.51 -3.08
C HIS A 41 -8.20 1.53 -2.00
N VAL A 42 -8.89 2.66 -1.84
CA VAL A 42 -9.93 2.82 -0.81
C VAL A 42 -11.12 1.92 -1.08
N GLU A 43 -11.65 1.92 -2.31
CA GLU A 43 -12.82 1.11 -2.69
C GLU A 43 -12.56 -0.37 -2.39
N TRP A 44 -11.44 -0.90 -2.85
CA TRP A 44 -11.14 -2.33 -2.70
C TRP A 44 -10.71 -2.72 -1.30
N SER A 45 -10.10 -1.80 -0.55
CA SER A 45 -9.83 -2.01 0.87
C SER A 45 -11.13 -2.11 1.67
N ILE A 46 -12.08 -1.19 1.47
CA ILE A 46 -13.38 -1.23 2.15
C ILE A 46 -14.14 -2.52 1.82
N ARG A 47 -14.23 -2.89 0.53
CA ARG A 47 -14.90 -4.12 0.12
C ARG A 47 -14.27 -5.37 0.74
N ALA A 48 -12.95 -5.43 0.79
CA ALA A 48 -12.25 -6.55 1.40
C ALA A 48 -12.48 -6.62 2.92
N LEU A 49 -12.46 -5.48 3.61
CA LEU A 49 -12.76 -5.41 5.05
C LEU A 49 -14.21 -5.86 5.33
N GLU A 50 -15.17 -5.41 4.51
CA GLU A 50 -16.58 -5.81 4.61
C GLU A 50 -16.81 -7.30 4.30
N ALA A 51 -15.97 -7.89 3.46
CA ALA A 51 -15.91 -9.33 3.22
C ALA A 51 -15.17 -10.11 4.34
N GLY A 52 -14.79 -9.44 5.43
CA GLY A 52 -14.14 -10.05 6.58
C GLY A 52 -12.66 -10.38 6.38
N LYS A 53 -11.98 -9.70 5.44
CA LYS A 53 -10.54 -9.89 5.16
C LYS A 53 -9.69 -8.85 5.87
N HIS A 54 -8.50 -9.22 6.33
CA HIS A 54 -7.47 -8.23 6.65
C HIS A 54 -6.91 -7.62 5.36
N VAL A 55 -6.47 -6.36 5.39
CA VAL A 55 -6.00 -5.63 4.21
C VAL A 55 -4.61 -5.06 4.43
N LEU A 56 -3.70 -5.39 3.51
CA LEU A 56 -2.45 -4.66 3.27
C LEU A 56 -2.60 -3.93 1.93
N CYS A 57 -2.67 -2.61 1.92
CA CYS A 57 -2.86 -1.83 0.70
C CYS A 57 -1.59 -1.10 0.32
N GLU A 58 -1.22 -1.10 -0.96
CA GLU A 58 -0.09 -0.33 -1.45
C GLU A 58 -0.23 1.17 -1.17
N LYS A 59 0.94 1.82 -1.12
CA LYS A 59 1.03 3.27 -1.00
C LYS A 59 0.96 3.92 -2.40
N PRO A 60 0.49 5.17 -2.49
CA PRO A 60 -0.21 5.92 -1.45
C PRO A 60 -1.62 5.37 -1.25
N PHE A 61 -2.09 5.30 -0.01
CA PHE A 61 -3.41 4.75 0.28
C PHE A 61 -4.53 5.57 -0.36
N THR A 62 -4.47 6.90 -0.23
CA THR A 62 -5.32 7.87 -0.94
C THR A 62 -4.71 9.26 -0.80
N ARG A 63 -5.12 10.21 -1.66
CA ARG A 63 -4.81 11.64 -1.51
C ARG A 63 -5.86 12.41 -0.70
N HIS A 64 -6.92 11.74 -0.28
CA HIS A 64 -8.07 12.33 0.42
C HIS A 64 -8.12 11.78 1.86
N PRO A 65 -7.73 12.58 2.87
CA PRO A 65 -7.67 12.12 4.26
C PRO A 65 -8.99 11.52 4.77
N GLU A 66 -10.12 12.08 4.36
CA GLU A 66 -11.46 11.64 4.73
C GLU A 66 -11.78 10.22 4.25
N GLU A 67 -11.28 9.83 3.08
CA GLU A 67 -11.43 8.48 2.54
C GLU A 67 -10.59 7.49 3.35
N ALA A 68 -9.40 7.91 3.80
CA ALA A 68 -8.57 7.10 4.68
C ALA A 68 -9.26 6.86 6.02
N GLU A 69 -9.76 7.92 6.66
CA GLU A 69 -10.52 7.84 7.90
C GLU A 69 -11.73 6.90 7.77
N GLN A 70 -12.47 6.99 6.67
CA GLN A 70 -13.59 6.09 6.39
C GLN A 70 -13.15 4.62 6.32
N ALA A 71 -12.05 4.31 5.62
CA ALA A 71 -11.57 2.93 5.48
C ALA A 71 -11.10 2.36 6.82
N PHE A 72 -10.40 3.15 7.65
CA PHE A 72 -10.01 2.73 9.00
C PHE A 72 -11.22 2.53 9.92
N ALA A 73 -12.24 3.39 9.83
CA ALA A 73 -13.48 3.18 10.58
C ALA A 73 -14.22 1.89 10.17
N VAL A 74 -14.17 1.50 8.90
CA VAL A 74 -14.68 0.20 8.44
C VAL A 74 -13.83 -0.93 9.01
N ALA A 75 -12.50 -0.82 9.01
CA ALA A 75 -11.62 -1.84 9.57
C ALA A 75 -11.90 -2.09 11.06
N GLU A 76 -12.06 -1.03 11.85
CA GLU A 76 -12.44 -1.10 13.27
C GLU A 76 -13.79 -1.80 13.45
N ARG A 77 -14.81 -1.39 12.69
CA ARG A 77 -16.16 -1.99 12.75
C ARG A 77 -16.18 -3.48 12.40
N GLN A 78 -15.34 -3.92 11.47
CA GLN A 78 -15.27 -5.32 11.03
C GLN A 78 -14.27 -6.13 11.87
N GLU A 79 -13.64 -5.51 12.87
CA GLU A 79 -12.56 -6.09 13.68
C GLU A 79 -11.45 -6.70 12.79
N ARG A 80 -11.13 -6.01 11.69
CA ARG A 80 -10.10 -6.38 10.72
C ARG A 80 -8.93 -5.40 10.80
N LEU A 81 -7.79 -5.83 10.27
CA LEU A 81 -6.60 -5.00 10.17
C LEU A 81 -6.59 -4.32 8.80
N LEU A 82 -6.26 -3.04 8.77
CA LEU A 82 -5.94 -2.28 7.57
C LEU A 82 -4.56 -1.65 7.78
N MET A 83 -3.66 -1.87 6.83
CA MET A 83 -2.32 -1.28 6.86
C MET A 83 -1.92 -0.77 5.47
N GLU A 84 -1.36 0.43 5.43
CA GLU A 84 -0.68 0.94 4.25
C GLU A 84 0.74 0.35 4.16
N ALA A 85 1.10 -0.16 2.98
CA ALA A 85 2.28 -0.97 2.74
C ALA A 85 3.56 -0.13 2.57
N PHE A 86 4.04 0.47 3.65
CA PHE A 86 5.38 1.10 3.68
C PHE A 86 6.44 0.12 4.16
N MET A 87 7.02 -0.65 3.23
CA MET A 87 8.05 -1.66 3.50
C MET A 87 9.27 -1.13 4.28
N TRP A 88 9.67 0.12 4.04
CA TRP A 88 10.89 0.70 4.61
C TRP A 88 10.81 0.81 6.13
N ARG A 89 9.61 1.02 6.70
CA ARG A 89 9.37 1.06 8.16
C ARG A 89 9.80 -0.23 8.87
N HIS A 90 9.83 -1.35 8.15
CA HIS A 90 10.19 -2.66 8.68
C HIS A 90 11.65 -3.05 8.38
N ASN A 91 12.42 -2.17 7.72
CA ASN A 91 13.82 -2.45 7.42
C ASN A 91 14.68 -2.30 8.69
N PRO A 92 15.55 -3.27 9.03
CA PRO A 92 16.46 -3.16 10.18
C PRO A 92 17.33 -1.89 10.18
N GLN A 93 17.62 -1.32 9.01
CA GLN A 93 18.37 -0.06 8.90
C GLN A 93 17.61 1.12 9.51
N VAL A 94 16.28 1.13 9.42
CA VAL A 94 15.43 2.20 9.98
C VAL A 94 15.38 2.07 11.50
N SER A 95 15.22 0.85 12.01
CA SER A 95 15.33 0.60 13.45
C SER A 95 16.70 1.02 13.98
N ARG A 96 17.78 0.68 13.27
CA ARG A 96 19.14 1.10 13.66
C ARG A 96 19.34 2.61 13.61
N LEU A 97 18.77 3.30 12.62
CA LEU A 97 18.79 4.76 12.53
C LEU A 97 18.11 5.39 13.74
N GLN A 98 16.92 4.89 14.11
CA GLN A 98 16.17 5.37 15.27
C GLN A 98 16.95 5.16 16.58
N GLU A 99 17.59 4.00 16.76
CA GLU A 99 18.46 3.72 17.91
C GLU A 99 19.63 4.71 17.98
N LEU A 100 20.36 4.93 16.88
CA LEU A 100 21.51 5.84 16.86
C LEU A 100 21.13 7.29 17.21
N ILE A 101 19.95 7.72 16.76
CA ILE A 101 19.41 9.04 17.11
C ILE A 101 19.06 9.09 18.61
N ALA A 102 18.37 8.06 19.12
CA ALA A 102 17.98 7.98 20.53
C ALA A 102 19.19 7.90 21.48
N ASP A 103 20.25 7.20 21.07
CA ASP A 103 21.52 7.07 21.79
C ASP A 103 22.36 8.37 21.77
N GLY A 104 21.91 9.40 21.06
CA GLY A 104 22.57 10.70 21.00
C GLY A 104 23.87 10.72 20.19
N VAL A 105 24.05 9.75 19.28
CA VAL A 105 25.29 9.58 18.49
C VAL A 105 25.64 10.83 17.67
N ILE A 106 24.64 11.60 17.24
CA ILE A 106 24.81 12.86 16.50
C ILE A 106 24.58 14.12 17.35
N GLY A 107 24.37 13.98 18.65
CA GLY A 107 23.88 15.06 19.52
C GLY A 107 22.41 15.40 19.23
N GLU A 108 22.05 16.68 19.31
CA GLU A 108 20.69 17.13 19.04
C GLU A 108 20.39 17.16 17.53
N LEU A 109 19.39 16.40 17.09
CA LEU A 109 18.93 16.42 15.70
C LEU A 109 18.37 17.80 15.33
N LYS A 110 19.02 18.49 14.38
CA LYS A 110 18.60 19.83 13.93
C LYS A 110 17.86 19.86 12.60
N PHE A 111 18.12 18.89 11.72
CA PHE A 111 17.65 18.95 10.34
C PHE A 111 17.61 17.55 9.71
N ILE A 112 16.55 17.29 8.93
CA ILE A 112 16.43 16.12 8.05
C ILE A 112 16.12 16.64 6.64
N GLN A 113 16.80 16.09 5.65
CA GLN A 113 16.49 16.28 4.24
C GLN A 113 16.28 14.93 3.58
N ALA A 114 15.19 14.79 2.83
CA ALA A 114 14.88 13.59 2.06
C ALA A 114 14.56 13.96 0.62
N ALA A 115 15.05 13.15 -0.32
CA ALA A 115 14.76 13.26 -1.74
C ALA A 115 14.68 11.85 -2.34
N PHE A 116 13.65 11.60 -3.13
CA PHE A 116 13.48 10.37 -3.90
C PHE A 116 13.20 10.76 -5.34
N SER A 117 14.11 10.39 -6.24
CA SER A 117 13.93 10.51 -7.67
C SER A 117 14.31 9.21 -8.39
N PHE A 118 13.70 9.00 -9.54
CA PHE A 118 14.05 7.95 -10.49
C PHE A 118 13.70 8.45 -11.90
N THR A 119 14.22 7.79 -12.92
CA THR A 119 13.89 8.10 -14.32
C THR A 119 12.54 7.48 -14.68
N ALA A 120 11.61 8.28 -15.20
CA ALA A 120 10.32 7.83 -15.68
C ALA A 120 10.23 7.99 -17.21
N ASP A 121 10.38 6.88 -17.94
CA ASP A 121 10.54 6.89 -19.41
C ASP A 121 9.27 6.51 -20.18
N ASP A 122 8.27 5.89 -19.54
CA ASP A 122 7.01 5.53 -20.20
C ASP A 122 5.87 6.48 -19.77
N PRO A 123 5.41 7.39 -20.64
CA PRO A 123 4.33 8.33 -20.32
C PRO A 123 2.97 7.64 -20.10
N ARG A 124 2.84 6.34 -20.40
CA ARG A 124 1.61 5.56 -20.20
C ARG A 124 1.57 4.86 -18.85
N ASP A 125 2.64 4.98 -18.05
CA ASP A 125 2.69 4.42 -16.71
C ASP A 125 1.59 5.05 -15.84
N ILE A 126 0.75 4.20 -15.25
CA ILE A 126 -0.36 4.62 -14.39
C ILE A 126 0.08 5.52 -13.22
N ARG A 127 1.33 5.41 -12.79
CA ARG A 127 1.90 6.27 -11.73
C ARG A 127 2.11 7.70 -12.18
N LEU A 128 2.08 7.98 -13.48
CA LEU A 128 2.22 9.31 -14.06
C LEU A 128 0.88 9.93 -14.48
N LEU A 129 -0.20 9.14 -14.50
CA LEU A 129 -1.51 9.57 -14.97
C LEU A 129 -2.34 10.14 -13.82
N THR A 130 -2.90 11.33 -14.02
CA THR A 130 -3.76 11.98 -13.02
C THR A 130 -5.09 11.26 -12.82
N GLU A 131 -5.58 10.55 -13.84
CA GLU A 131 -6.83 9.76 -13.79
C GLU A 131 -6.77 8.59 -12.79
N THR A 132 -5.57 8.13 -12.46
CA THR A 132 -5.32 7.07 -11.48
C THR A 132 -4.65 7.61 -10.21
N ASP A 133 -4.87 8.90 -9.92
CA ASP A 133 -4.26 9.63 -8.79
C ASP A 133 -2.73 9.50 -8.74
N GLY A 134 -2.10 9.47 -9.92
CA GLY A 134 -0.65 9.46 -10.07
C GLY A 134 0.01 10.83 -9.86
N GLY A 135 1.31 10.90 -10.15
CA GLY A 135 2.17 12.05 -9.97
C GLY A 135 3.28 11.76 -8.96
N SER A 136 4.42 12.46 -9.09
CA SER A 136 5.62 12.20 -8.29
C SER A 136 5.40 12.36 -6.78
N LEU A 137 4.57 13.32 -6.37
CA LEU A 137 4.24 13.53 -4.96
C LEU A 137 3.49 12.33 -4.36
N MET A 138 2.55 11.77 -5.13
CA MET A 138 1.76 10.61 -4.72
C MET A 138 2.59 9.33 -4.76
N ASP A 139 3.40 9.12 -5.80
CA ASP A 139 4.17 7.90 -5.96
C ASP A 139 5.39 7.82 -5.01
N VAL A 140 6.27 8.82 -5.04
CA VAL A 140 7.55 8.79 -4.29
C VAL A 140 7.65 9.86 -3.21
N GLY A 141 6.87 10.94 -3.29
CA GLY A 141 6.87 11.99 -2.28
C GLY A 141 6.38 11.49 -0.91
N CYS A 142 5.44 10.55 -0.88
CA CYS A 142 4.94 9.94 0.34
C CYS A 142 6.06 9.26 1.17
N TYR A 143 7.08 8.67 0.54
CA TYR A 143 8.24 8.09 1.24
C TYR A 143 9.05 9.12 2.03
N CYS A 144 9.10 10.37 1.58
CA CYS A 144 9.91 11.41 2.21
C CYS A 144 9.24 12.05 3.43
N VAL A 145 7.93 11.88 3.59
CA VAL A 145 7.13 12.52 4.65
C VAL A 145 6.43 11.53 5.57
N ASN A 146 6.38 10.26 5.18
CA ASN A 146 5.89 9.19 6.02
C ASN A 146 6.93 8.93 7.14
N GLY A 147 6.52 9.12 8.39
CA GLY A 147 7.32 8.89 9.60
C GLY A 147 6.64 7.94 10.56
#